data_AF-A0A0N8IQ56-F1
#
_entry.id   AF-A0A0N8IQ56-F1
#
_cell.length_a   1.000
_cell.length_b   1.000
_cell.length_c   1.000
_cell.angle_alpha   90.00
_cell.angle_beta   90.00
_cell.angle_gamma   90.00
#
_symmetry.space_group_name_H-M   'P 1'
#
loop_
_entity.id
_entity.type
_entity.pdbx_description
1 polymer ?
#
loop_
_entity_poly.entity_id
_entity_poly.type
_entity_poly.pdbx_seq_one_letter_code
_entity_poly.pdbx_strand_id
1 'polypeptide(L)'
;MSDFNIAAKSKEEQDKVNVDLAASGVAYKERLNMPIIAEQVAREQPEHLREYFMERVRHYRELSITLPKASDPRYLDMASQNEKK
;
A
#
# COMPACT_ATOMS: atom_id res chain seq x y z
N MET A 1 17.00 -18.62 -15.29
CA MET A 1 15.57 -18.24 -15.27
C MET A 1 15.49 -17.03 -14.37
N SER A 2 14.86 -15.96 -14.83
CA SER A 2 14.93 -14.65 -14.16
C SER A 2 14.45 -14.75 -12.71
N ASP A 3 15.28 -14.32 -11.75
CA ASP A 3 15.03 -14.40 -10.29
C ASP A 3 13.88 -13.49 -9.80
N PHE A 4 13.03 -13.03 -10.71
CA PHE A 4 11.90 -12.12 -10.46
C PHE A 4 10.59 -12.85 -10.16
N ASN A 5 10.53 -14.19 -10.33
CA ASN A 5 9.31 -14.94 -10.05
C ASN A 5 9.03 -15.02 -8.55
N ILE A 6 8.09 -14.20 -8.05
CA ILE A 6 7.69 -14.16 -6.64
C ILE A 6 7.14 -15.53 -6.18
N ALA A 7 6.45 -16.27 -7.05
CA ALA A 7 5.91 -17.58 -6.69
C ALA A 7 7.00 -18.66 -6.51
N ALA A 8 8.19 -18.44 -7.08
CA ALA A 8 9.34 -19.33 -6.90
C ALA A 8 10.13 -19.02 -5.63
N LYS A 9 9.82 -17.93 -4.92
CA LYS A 9 10.48 -17.52 -3.68
C LYS A 9 10.00 -18.32 -2.47
N SER A 10 10.74 -18.23 -1.36
CA SER A 10 10.34 -18.84 -0.09
C SER A 10 9.00 -18.27 0.41
N LYS A 11 8.31 -19.05 1.24
CA LYS A 11 7.02 -18.63 1.79
C LYS A 11 7.13 -17.34 2.61
N GLU A 12 8.22 -17.19 3.35
CA GLU A 12 8.52 -15.98 4.13
C GLU A 12 8.70 -14.74 3.25
N GLU A 13 9.38 -14.85 2.11
CA GLU A 13 9.49 -13.73 1.16
C GLU A 13 8.13 -13.38 0.56
N GLN A 14 7.32 -14.38 0.21
CA GLN A 14 5.97 -14.15 -0.29
C GLN A 14 5.09 -13.43 0.75
N ASP A 15 5.18 -13.84 2.01
CA ASP A 15 4.41 -13.24 3.10
C ASP A 15 4.88 -11.80 3.38
N LYS A 16 6.18 -11.52 3.30
CA LYS A 16 6.71 -10.14 3.34
C LYS A 16 6.19 -9.27 2.19
N VAL A 17 6.09 -9.82 0.97
CA VAL A 17 5.53 -9.10 -0.18
C VAL A 17 4.04 -8.78 0.03
N ASN A 18 3.28 -9.70 0.64
CA ASN A 18 1.87 -9.45 0.97
C ASN A 18 1.72 -8.35 2.02
N VAL A 19 2.58 -8.34 3.03
CA VAL A 19 2.60 -7.30 4.07
C VAL A 19 2.98 -5.94 3.49
N ASP A 20 3.96 -5.90 2.58
CA ASP A 20 4.33 -4.69 1.83
C ASP A 20 3.17 -4.15 1.00
N LEU A 21 2.41 -5.04 0.36
CA LEU A 21 1.23 -4.66 -0.40
C LEU A 21 0.15 -4.04 0.52
N ALA A 22 -0.09 -4.63 1.69
CA ALA A 22 -1.02 -4.07 2.67
C ALA A 22 -0.55 -2.69 3.16
N ALA A 23 0.75 -2.54 3.46
CA ALA A 23 1.34 -1.29 3.95
C ALA A 23 1.26 -0.17 2.91
N SER A 24 1.62 -0.47 1.66
CA SER A 24 1.51 0.48 0.54
C SER A 24 0.06 0.87 0.26
N GLY A 25 -0.88 -0.08 0.41
CA GLY A 25 -2.32 0.18 0.28
C GLY A 25 -2.86 1.16 1.32
N VAL A 26 -2.38 1.07 2.57
CA VAL A 26 -2.73 2.04 3.63
C VAL A 26 -2.22 3.43 3.27
N ALA A 27 -0.93 3.58 2.97
CA ALA A 27 -0.35 4.88 2.62
C ALA A 27 -0.98 5.50 1.37
N TYR A 28 -1.34 4.68 0.37
CA TYR A 28 -2.06 5.10 -0.82
C TYR A 28 -3.45 5.65 -0.48
N LYS A 29 -4.22 4.92 0.33
CA LYS A 29 -5.57 5.34 0.74
C LYS A 29 -5.54 6.60 1.59
N GLU A 30 -4.59 6.71 2.52
CA GLU A 30 -4.35 7.92 3.30
C GLU A 30 -4.02 9.12 2.40
N ARG A 31 -3.12 8.97 1.42
CA ARG A 31 -2.77 10.04 0.45
C ARG A 31 -3.96 10.52 -0.37
N LEU A 32 -4.90 9.62 -0.67
CA LEU A 32 -6.08 9.92 -1.47
C LEU A 32 -7.31 10.34 -0.67
N ASN A 33 -7.16 10.62 0.63
CA ASN A 33 -8.26 10.96 1.54
C ASN A 33 -9.37 9.88 1.61
N MET A 34 -9.04 8.62 1.34
CA MET A 34 -9.97 7.51 1.52
C MET A 34 -9.93 7.02 2.97
N PRO A 35 -11.07 6.60 3.56
CA PRO A 35 -11.10 6.11 4.93
C PRO A 35 -10.34 4.78 5.04
N ILE A 36 -9.26 4.78 5.84
CA ILE A 36 -8.49 3.58 6.17
C ILE A 36 -7.92 3.71 7.59
N ILE A 37 -7.88 2.60 8.34
CA ILE A 37 -7.29 2.56 9.68
C ILE A 37 -6.08 1.63 9.63
N ALA A 38 -4.88 2.19 9.67
CA ALA A 38 -3.63 1.42 9.61
C ALA A 38 -3.56 0.33 10.70
N GLU A 39 -4.04 0.64 11.90
CA GLU A 39 -4.04 -0.30 13.03
C GLU A 39 -4.97 -1.50 12.78
N GLN A 40 -6.10 -1.31 12.12
CA GLN A 40 -7.00 -2.41 11.76
C GLN A 40 -6.30 -3.36 10.80
N VAL A 41 -5.62 -2.83 9.78
CA VAL A 41 -4.85 -3.63 8.82
C VAL A 41 -3.70 -4.35 9.52
N ALA A 42 -3.01 -3.70 10.46
CA ALA A 42 -1.95 -4.33 11.25
C ALA A 42 -2.45 -5.52 12.09
N ARG A 43 -3.68 -5.45 12.61
CA ARG A 43 -4.29 -6.56 13.37
C ARG A 43 -4.61 -7.77 12.49
N GLU A 44 -4.96 -7.53 11.23
CA GLU A 44 -5.20 -8.59 10.22
C GLU A 44 -3.89 -9.25 9.76
N GLN A 45 -2.75 -8.55 9.84
CA GLN A 45 -1.45 -9.13 9.50
C GLN A 45 -0.95 -10.12 10.56
N PRO A 46 -0.14 -11.12 10.16
CA PRO A 46 0.50 -12.04 11.09
C PRO A 46 1.33 -11.31 12.14
N GLU A 47 1.25 -11.74 13.40
CA GLU A 47 1.86 -11.03 14.54
C GLU A 47 3.37 -10.82 14.39
N HIS A 48 4.08 -11.83 13.89
CA HIS A 48 5.52 -11.80 13.64
C HIS A 48 5.93 -10.86 12.48
N LEU A 49 4.98 -10.38 11.67
CA LEU A 49 5.21 -9.40 10.59
C LEU A 49 4.59 -8.03 10.90
N ARG A 50 3.98 -7.83 12.07
CA ARG A 50 3.38 -6.53 12.44
C ARG A 50 4.43 -5.43 12.55
N GLU A 51 5.59 -5.74 13.12
CA GLU A 51 6.69 -4.77 13.19
C GLU A 51 7.17 -4.38 11.80
N TYR A 52 7.36 -5.38 10.92
CA TYR A 52 7.70 -5.16 9.52
C TYR A 52 6.64 -4.31 8.80
N PHE A 53 5.34 -4.61 8.99
CA PHE A 53 4.25 -3.81 8.43
C PHE A 53 4.35 -2.33 8.84
N MET A 54 4.57 -2.04 10.12
CA MET A 54 4.64 -0.67 10.63
C MET A 54 5.83 0.11 10.06
N GLU A 55 6.99 -0.55 9.94
CA GLU A 55 8.16 0.04 9.27
C GLU A 55 7.85 0.38 7.81
N ARG A 56 7.18 -0.52 7.09
CA ARG A 56 6.83 -0.34 5.68
C ARG A 56 5.76 0.72 5.49
N VAL A 57 4.77 0.82 6.39
CA VAL A 57 3.79 1.92 6.37
C VAL A 57 4.51 3.26 6.50
N ARG A 58 5.48 3.39 7.41
CA ARG A 58 6.27 4.62 7.55
C ARG A 58 7.03 4.95 6.26
N HIS A 59 7.72 3.96 5.69
CA HIS A 59 8.44 4.12 4.43
C HIS A 59 7.52 4.59 3.29
N TYR A 60 6.34 3.98 3.13
CA TYR A 60 5.40 4.38 2.07
C TYR A 60 4.73 5.73 2.34
N ARG A 61 4.54 6.13 3.60
CA ARG A 61 4.11 7.50 3.94
C ARG A 61 5.13 8.53 3.50
N GLU A 62 6.42 8.28 3.70
CA GLU A 62 7.49 9.16 3.21
C GLU A 62 7.49 9.23 1.67
N LEU A 63 7.39 8.08 1.00
CA LEU A 63 7.26 8.05 -0.47
C LEU A 63 6.00 8.77 -0.97
N SER A 64 4.89 8.69 -0.23
CA SER A 64 3.63 9.33 -0.61
C SER A 64 3.73 10.86 -0.72
N ILE A 65 4.70 11.48 -0.04
CA ILE A 65 4.95 12.93 -0.12
C ILE A 65 5.43 13.32 -1.51
N THR A 66 6.20 12.45 -2.17
CA THR A 66 6.71 12.69 -3.53
C THR A 66 5.67 12.41 -4.63
N LEU A 67 4.56 11.78 -4.26
CA LEU A 67 3.50 11.40 -5.19
C LEU A 67 2.39 12.47 -5.25
N PRO A 68 1.67 12.59 -6.37
CA PRO A 68 0.59 13.56 -6.48
C PRO A 68 -0.54 13.22 -5.50
N LYS A 69 -1.15 14.22 -4.85
CA LYS A 69 -2.22 14.00 -3.86
C LYS A 69 -3.58 13.86 -4.53
N ALA A 70 -4.62 13.48 -3.80
CA ALA A 70 -6.00 13.43 -4.33
C ALA A 70 -6.46 14.77 -4.94
N SER A 71 -5.91 15.90 -4.49
CA SER A 71 -6.21 17.23 -5.01
C SER A 71 -5.51 17.56 -6.33
N ASP A 72 -4.68 16.65 -6.86
CA ASP A 72 -4.02 16.87 -8.15
C ASP A 72 -5.04 16.77 -9.29
N PRO A 73 -5.03 17.71 -10.26
CA PRO A 73 -5.95 17.71 -11.40
C PRO A 73 -6.05 16.36 -12.11
N ARG A 74 -4.94 15.60 -12.20
CA ARG A 74 -4.92 14.28 -12.84
C ARG A 74 -5.90 13.29 -12.20
N TYR A 75 -6.06 13.34 -10.88
CA TYR A 75 -6.95 12.44 -10.15
C TYR A 75 -8.40 12.94 -10.14
N LEU A 76 -8.60 14.25 -10.15
CA LEU A 76 -9.94 14.86 -10.30
C LEU A 76 -10.55 14.53 -11.67
N ASP A 77 -9.75 14.63 -12.73
CA ASP A 77 -10.18 14.27 -14.08
C ASP A 77 -10.56 12.79 -14.17
N MET A 78 -9.73 11.89 -13.62
CA MET A 78 -10.05 10.46 -13.55
C MET A 78 -11.32 10.16 -12.75
N ALA A 79 -11.51 10.80 -11.59
CA ALA A 79 -12.72 10.65 -10.79
C ALA A 79 -13.97 11.09 -11.58
N SER A 80 -13.90 12.26 -12.23
CA SER A 80 -14.99 12.79 -13.05
C SER A 80 -15.34 11.94 -14.27
N GLN A 81 -14.36 11.22 -14.84
CA GLN A 81 -14.58 10.28 -15.95
C GLN A 81 -15.22 8.98 -15.47
N ASN A 82 -14.87 8.50 -14.28
CA ASN A 82 -15.47 7.31 -13.69
C ASN A 82 -16.94 7.52 -13.28
N GLU A 83 -17.33 8.73 -12.90
CA GLU A 83 -18.74 9.07 -12.57
C GLU A 83 -19.66 9.20 -13.79
N LYS A 84 -19.09 9.37 -15.00
CA LYS A 84 -19.86 9.56 -16.25
C LYS A 84 -20.25 8.26 -16.95
N LYS A 85 -20.09 7.11 -16.29
CA LYS A 85 -20.34 5.77 -16.84
C LYS A 85 -21.48 5.08 -16.11
#